data_AF-A0A969B4W0-F1
#
_entry.id   AF-A0A969B4W0-F1
#
_cell.length_a   1.000
_cell.length_b   1.000
_cell.length_c   1.000
_cell.angle_alpha   90.00
_cell.angle_beta   90.00
_cell.angle_gamma   90.00
#
_symmetry.space_group_name_H-M   'P 1'
#
loop_
_entity.id
_entity.type
_entity.pdbx_description
1 polymer ?
#
loop_
_entity_poly.entity_id
_entity_poly.type
_entity_poly.pdbx_seq_one_letter_code
_entity_poly.pdbx_strand_id
1 'polypeptide(L)'
;MNPEPSPYSDPHSRPSPEPQRLIFVQHGWSDTGRYLGDLVRSIAPPQSEVIAPSLNFVNTWLRIERLVQEKEAIAQTFLHRYPDLPLRIVGHSMGGLIWTELLHRHPDWWGRVESFVLVGSPIGGSDVARLIDPWGLGLGIAADLGRDRRDLAEQIALHIPTLVIASDLGNGSDGLVALEATKVPGSELRVLRQIRHAAMRYSAEVGQEIADFWARGTAQPEQLNPVAERAIRALRSVPGMTAAGYSDFAKARIRCDLGEGITLRTWKNPAQVQHVFIGDRPGNCLFAGYVGWGHSAALTQQLQALATAGKD
;
A
#
# COMPACT_ATOMS: atom_id res chain seq x y z
N MET A 1 -37.01 54.96 18.86
CA MET A 1 -35.59 54.64 18.65
C MET A 1 -35.54 53.27 17.99
N ASN A 2 -35.31 53.24 16.68
CA ASN A 2 -35.02 52.00 15.96
C ASN A 2 -33.50 51.77 16.01
N PRO A 3 -33.00 50.56 16.26
CA PRO A 3 -31.57 50.30 16.23
C PRO A 3 -31.08 50.38 14.77
N GLU A 4 -29.97 51.10 14.57
CA GLU A 4 -29.27 51.16 13.28
C GLU A 4 -28.71 49.77 12.91
N PRO A 5 -28.71 49.40 11.62
CA PRO A 5 -28.09 48.16 11.16
C PRO A 5 -26.55 48.27 11.20
N SER A 6 -25.92 47.20 11.69
CA SER A 6 -24.46 47.03 11.79
C SER A 6 -23.77 47.16 10.42
N PRO A 7 -22.67 47.94 10.28
CA PRO A 7 -22.00 48.21 9.01
C PRO A 7 -20.99 47.15 8.55
N TYR A 8 -20.96 45.96 9.16
CA TYR A 8 -20.00 44.90 8.80
C TYR A 8 -20.69 43.65 8.28
N SER A 9 -21.11 43.69 7.02
CA SER A 9 -21.38 42.51 6.20
C SER A 9 -20.74 42.76 4.86
N ASP A 10 -19.54 42.22 4.65
CA ASP A 10 -18.81 42.29 3.39
C ASP A 10 -19.66 41.62 2.27
N PRO A 11 -20.18 42.36 1.27
CA PRO A 11 -21.01 41.81 0.21
C PRO A 11 -20.21 41.06 -0.88
N HIS A 12 -18.88 40.89 -0.71
CA HIS A 12 -17.99 40.41 -1.76
C HIS A 12 -17.18 39.15 -1.41
N SER A 13 -17.57 38.37 -0.40
CA SER A 13 -17.13 36.98 -0.32
C SER A 13 -17.76 36.18 -1.46
N ARG A 14 -17.13 36.24 -2.65
CA ARG A 14 -17.47 35.35 -3.75
C ARG A 14 -17.48 33.94 -3.20
N PRO A 15 -18.57 33.16 -3.36
CA PRO A 15 -18.56 31.76 -2.96
C PRO A 15 -17.35 31.12 -3.63
N SER A 16 -16.54 30.42 -2.85
CA SER A 16 -15.45 29.63 -3.39
C SER A 16 -16.03 28.75 -4.50
N PRO A 17 -15.38 28.67 -5.67
CA PRO A 17 -15.93 27.91 -6.79
C PRO A 17 -16.18 26.46 -6.35
N GLU A 18 -17.31 25.89 -6.76
CA GLU A 18 -17.66 24.51 -6.41
C GLU A 18 -16.56 23.53 -6.84
N PRO A 19 -16.32 22.47 -6.06
CA PRO A 19 -15.29 21.50 -6.38
C PRO A 19 -15.67 20.71 -7.64
N GLN A 20 -14.67 20.38 -8.45
CA GLN A 20 -14.79 19.52 -9.63
C GLN A 20 -14.27 18.11 -9.37
N ARG A 21 -13.66 17.86 -8.21
CA ARG A 21 -13.07 16.57 -7.84
C ARG A 21 -13.00 16.44 -6.32
N LEU A 22 -13.18 15.21 -5.83
CA LEU A 22 -12.90 14.87 -4.44
C LEU A 22 -11.58 14.11 -4.35
N ILE A 23 -10.73 14.47 -3.40
CA ILE A 23 -9.49 13.75 -3.10
C ILE A 23 -9.53 13.30 -1.64
N PHE A 24 -9.72 12.01 -1.42
CA PHE A 24 -9.67 11.41 -0.10
C PHE A 24 -8.23 11.09 0.28
N VAL A 25 -7.84 11.52 1.47
CA VAL A 25 -6.48 11.35 1.99
C VAL A 25 -6.55 10.69 3.36
N GLN A 26 -5.84 9.57 3.52
CA GLN A 26 -5.82 8.85 4.79
C GLN A 26 -4.40 8.55 5.25
N HIS A 27 -4.06 9.08 6.42
CA HIS A 27 -2.80 8.86 7.11
C HIS A 27 -2.72 7.47 7.76
N GLY A 28 -1.52 7.09 8.19
CA GLY A 28 -1.23 5.83 8.87
C GLY A 28 -1.51 5.81 10.37
N TRP A 29 -1.03 4.75 11.03
CA TRP A 29 -1.15 4.53 12.46
C TRP A 29 -0.47 5.64 13.28
N SER A 30 -1.09 6.03 14.41
CA SER A 30 -0.52 7.02 15.34
C SER A 30 -0.14 8.37 14.68
N ASP A 31 -0.95 8.82 13.71
CA ASP A 31 -0.71 10.03 12.92
C ASP A 31 -1.99 10.88 12.78
N THR A 32 -1.91 12.00 12.08
CA THR A 32 -3.03 12.89 11.75
C THR A 32 -3.13 13.12 10.25
N GLY A 33 -4.29 13.57 9.78
CA GLY A 33 -4.49 13.91 8.36
C GLY A 33 -3.69 15.12 7.88
N ARG A 34 -3.00 15.84 8.79
CA ARG A 34 -2.34 17.11 8.48
C ARG A 34 -1.22 16.96 7.47
N TYR A 35 -0.19 16.15 7.74
CA TYR A 35 1.02 16.11 6.91
C TYR A 35 0.74 15.60 5.49
N LEU A 36 0.08 14.45 5.38
CA LEU A 36 -0.29 13.89 4.08
C LEU A 36 -1.33 14.77 3.37
N GLY A 37 -2.26 15.37 4.12
CA GLY A 37 -3.22 16.32 3.58
C GLY A 37 -2.57 17.57 3.01
N ASP A 38 -1.59 18.15 3.71
CA ASP A 38 -0.84 19.32 3.25
C ASP A 38 0.00 19.00 2.01
N LEU A 39 0.63 17.82 1.98
CA LEU A 39 1.33 17.32 0.79
C LEU A 39 0.38 17.19 -0.40
N VAL A 40 -0.78 16.54 -0.20
CA VAL A 40 -1.74 16.34 -1.28
C VAL A 40 -2.35 17.66 -1.76
N ARG A 41 -2.64 18.60 -0.85
CA ARG A 41 -3.12 19.94 -1.22
C ARG A 41 -2.13 20.72 -2.07
N SER A 42 -0.82 20.55 -1.85
CA SER A 42 0.19 21.28 -2.63
C SER A 42 0.29 20.81 -4.09
N ILE A 43 -0.17 19.59 -4.38
CA ILE A 43 -0.15 18.98 -5.72
C ILE A 43 -1.54 18.77 -6.34
N ALA A 44 -2.61 19.04 -5.58
CA ALA A 44 -3.97 18.82 -6.04
C ALA A 44 -4.30 19.74 -7.23
N PRO A 45 -4.96 19.21 -8.29
CA PRO A 45 -5.47 20.06 -9.36
C PRO A 45 -6.37 21.17 -8.81
N PRO A 46 -6.48 22.32 -9.51
CA PRO A 46 -7.42 23.38 -9.15
C PRO A 46 -8.84 22.83 -8.94
N GLN A 47 -9.59 23.45 -8.04
CA GLN A 47 -10.98 23.07 -7.71
C GLN A 47 -11.13 21.62 -7.20
N SER A 48 -10.09 21.06 -6.59
CA SER A 48 -10.19 19.79 -5.86
C SER A 48 -10.53 20.04 -4.40
N GLU A 49 -11.51 19.30 -3.87
CA GLU A 49 -11.79 19.24 -2.44
C GLU A 49 -10.94 18.13 -1.80
N VAL A 50 -9.96 18.51 -0.96
CA VAL A 50 -9.08 17.55 -0.28
C VAL A 50 -9.62 17.21 1.10
N ILE A 51 -10.06 15.96 1.26
CA ILE A 51 -10.71 15.42 2.44
C ILE A 51 -9.70 14.57 3.21
N ALA A 52 -9.08 15.18 4.24
CA ALA A 52 -8.01 14.56 5.04
C ALA A 52 -8.36 14.45 6.54
N PRO A 53 -9.43 13.71 6.91
CA PRO A 53 -9.85 13.58 8.30
C PRO A 53 -8.83 12.79 9.12
N SER A 54 -8.48 13.30 10.30
CA SER A 54 -7.70 12.55 11.28
C SER A 54 -8.52 11.39 11.86
N LEU A 55 -7.89 10.24 12.04
CA LEU A 55 -8.40 9.16 12.87
C LEU A 55 -8.14 9.51 14.34
N ASN A 56 -9.08 9.19 15.22
CA ASN A 56 -8.85 9.35 16.64
C ASN A 56 -7.72 8.40 17.08
N PHE A 57 -6.69 8.94 17.73
CA PHE A 57 -5.45 8.23 18.07
C PHE A 57 -5.72 6.89 18.76
N VAL A 58 -6.67 6.87 19.70
CA VAL A 58 -7.08 5.68 20.47
C VAL A 58 -7.70 4.59 19.59
N ASN A 59 -8.48 4.95 18.58
CA ASN A 59 -9.15 3.98 17.71
C ASN A 59 -8.16 3.20 16.83
N THR A 60 -6.99 3.79 16.54
CA THR A 60 -5.97 3.15 15.70
C THR A 60 -5.28 1.95 16.36
N TRP A 61 -5.57 1.68 17.63
CA TRP A 61 -5.05 0.53 18.39
C TRP A 61 -6.05 -0.62 18.52
N LEU A 62 -7.31 -0.42 18.11
CA LEU A 62 -8.38 -1.40 18.30
C LEU A 62 -8.45 -2.42 17.15
N ARG A 63 -9.13 -2.12 16.05
CA ARG A 63 -9.23 -2.96 14.85
C ARG A 63 -9.43 -2.08 13.64
N ILE A 64 -8.89 -2.48 12.50
CA ILE A 64 -9.02 -1.75 11.24
C ILE A 64 -10.50 -1.62 10.83
N GLU A 65 -11.33 -2.61 11.16
CA GLU A 65 -12.76 -2.65 10.83
C GLU A 65 -13.51 -1.40 11.27
N ARG A 66 -13.31 -0.95 12.52
CA ARG A 66 -13.97 0.26 13.03
C ARG A 66 -13.48 1.50 12.30
N LEU A 67 -12.19 1.56 11.96
CA LEU A 67 -11.62 2.68 11.21
C LEU A 67 -12.19 2.72 9.78
N VAL A 68 -12.40 1.55 9.16
CA VAL A 68 -13.07 1.44 7.86
C VAL A 68 -14.49 1.99 7.95
N GLN A 69 -15.28 1.59 8.95
CA GLN A 69 -16.64 2.11 9.14
C GLN A 69 -16.68 3.62 9.39
N GLU A 70 -15.78 4.15 10.21
CA GLU A 70 -15.67 5.60 10.45
C GLU A 70 -15.33 6.35 9.15
N LYS A 71 -14.48 5.79 8.29
CA LYS A 71 -14.15 6.40 6.99
C LYS A 71 -15.23 6.24 5.94
N GLU A 72 -15.92 5.12 5.95
CA GLU A 72 -17.08 4.86 5.10
C GLU A 72 -18.16 5.93 5.32
N ALA A 73 -18.51 6.22 6.57
CA ALA A 73 -19.51 7.24 6.90
C ALA A 73 -19.09 8.64 6.40
N ILE A 74 -17.82 8.99 6.55
CA ILE A 74 -17.28 10.26 6.02
C ILE A 74 -17.36 10.27 4.50
N ALA A 75 -16.87 9.22 3.83
CA ALA A 75 -16.90 9.11 2.38
C ALA A 75 -18.33 9.25 1.85
N GLN A 76 -19.29 8.49 2.40
CA GLN A 76 -20.70 8.55 2.01
C GLN A 76 -21.29 9.95 2.16
N THR A 77 -20.92 10.71 3.19
CA THR A 77 -21.38 12.10 3.35
C THR A 77 -20.99 12.96 2.15
N PHE A 78 -19.73 12.86 1.70
CA PHE A 78 -19.26 13.62 0.54
C PHE A 78 -19.78 13.07 -0.78
N LEU A 79 -19.88 11.74 -0.92
CA LEU A 79 -20.43 11.11 -2.12
C LEU A 79 -21.92 11.42 -2.31
N HIS A 80 -22.69 11.57 -1.23
CA HIS A 80 -24.08 12.00 -1.27
C HIS A 80 -24.20 13.49 -1.64
N ARG A 81 -23.34 14.34 -1.06
CA ARG A 81 -23.30 15.77 -1.39
C ARG A 81 -22.88 16.04 -2.84
N TYR A 82 -21.99 15.21 -3.36
CA TYR A 82 -21.40 15.33 -4.69
C TYR A 82 -21.51 13.99 -5.45
N PRO A 83 -22.69 13.63 -5.97
CA PRO A 83 -22.95 12.31 -6.54
C PRO A 83 -22.17 12.02 -7.83
N ASP A 84 -21.82 13.06 -8.59
CA ASP A 84 -21.23 12.90 -9.93
C ASP A 84 -19.74 13.25 -10.00
N LEU A 85 -19.16 13.76 -8.90
CA LEU A 85 -17.76 14.18 -8.92
C LEU A 85 -16.81 12.97 -8.95
N PRO A 86 -15.73 13.05 -9.75
CA PRO A 86 -14.66 12.05 -9.76
C PRO A 86 -13.89 12.03 -8.44
N LEU A 87 -13.34 10.86 -8.13
CA LEU A 87 -12.65 10.58 -6.88
C LEU A 87 -11.18 10.24 -7.14
N ARG A 88 -10.31 10.75 -6.28
CA ARG A 88 -8.94 10.24 -6.13
C ARG A 88 -8.71 9.86 -4.68
N ILE A 89 -7.94 8.82 -4.46
CA ILE A 89 -7.69 8.28 -3.13
C ILE A 89 -6.18 8.16 -2.92
N VAL A 90 -5.70 8.68 -1.79
CA VAL A 90 -4.30 8.58 -1.35
C VAL A 90 -4.25 8.03 0.07
N GLY A 91 -3.67 6.84 0.23
CA GLY A 91 -3.48 6.20 1.52
C GLY A 91 -2.00 6.03 1.86
N HIS A 92 -1.58 6.48 3.05
CA HIS A 92 -0.23 6.20 3.57
C HIS A 92 -0.27 5.09 4.61
N SER A 93 0.65 4.12 4.52
CA SER A 93 0.80 3.05 5.51
C SER A 93 -0.54 2.34 5.75
N MET A 94 -1.01 2.24 7.00
CA MET A 94 -2.33 1.73 7.38
C MET A 94 -3.51 2.40 6.65
N GLY A 95 -3.39 3.67 6.26
CA GLY A 95 -4.42 4.38 5.52
C GLY A 95 -4.72 3.78 4.15
N GLY A 96 -3.71 3.21 3.49
CA GLY A 96 -3.91 2.45 2.26
C GLY A 96 -4.64 1.13 2.49
N LEU A 97 -4.42 0.47 3.64
CA LEU A 97 -5.16 -0.75 4.00
C LEU A 97 -6.65 -0.44 4.21
N ILE A 98 -6.95 0.66 4.90
CA ILE A 98 -8.34 1.10 5.15
C ILE A 98 -9.07 1.33 3.82
N TRP A 99 -8.46 2.06 2.88
CA TRP A 99 -9.08 2.32 1.58
C TRP A 99 -9.14 1.09 0.68
N THR A 100 -8.20 0.15 0.80
CA THR A 100 -8.28 -1.14 0.11
C THR A 100 -9.52 -1.93 0.55
N GLU A 101 -9.76 -2.02 1.85
CA GLU A 101 -10.95 -2.67 2.42
C GLU A 101 -12.23 -1.93 2.02
N LEU A 102 -12.21 -0.59 2.05
CA LEU A 102 -13.36 0.23 1.73
C LEU A 102 -13.75 0.13 0.25
N LEU A 103 -12.79 0.24 -0.66
CA LEU A 103 -13.05 0.06 -2.09
C LEU A 103 -13.51 -1.36 -2.41
N HIS A 104 -12.98 -2.37 -1.73
CA HIS A 104 -13.44 -3.74 -1.92
C HIS A 104 -14.93 -3.93 -1.53
N ARG A 105 -15.41 -3.22 -0.49
CA ARG A 105 -16.82 -3.26 -0.05
C ARG A 105 -17.77 -2.48 -0.96
N HIS A 106 -17.26 -1.49 -1.68
CA HIS A 106 -18.05 -0.58 -2.52
C HIS A 106 -17.59 -0.60 -3.99
N PRO A 107 -17.77 -1.74 -4.70
CA PRO A 107 -17.47 -1.82 -6.13
C PRO A 107 -18.31 -0.84 -6.97
N ASP A 108 -19.46 -0.41 -6.46
CA ASP A 108 -20.31 0.64 -7.05
C ASP A 108 -19.60 2.00 -7.12
N TRP A 109 -18.59 2.25 -6.29
CA TRP A 109 -17.81 3.50 -6.35
C TRP A 109 -16.75 3.47 -7.45
N TRP A 110 -16.35 2.30 -7.96
CA TRP A 110 -15.15 2.15 -8.79
C TRP A 110 -15.22 2.98 -10.08
N GLY A 111 -16.40 3.08 -10.70
CA GLY A 111 -16.60 3.88 -11.91
C GLY A 111 -16.33 5.38 -11.72
N ARG A 112 -16.27 5.86 -10.49
CA ARG A 112 -15.95 7.26 -10.14
C ARG A 112 -14.50 7.45 -9.70
N VAL A 113 -13.76 6.39 -9.39
CA VAL A 113 -12.39 6.48 -8.87
C VAL A 113 -11.41 6.58 -10.03
N GLU A 114 -10.90 7.78 -10.27
CA GLU A 114 -9.89 8.04 -11.30
C GLU A 114 -8.53 7.42 -10.95
N SER A 115 -8.19 7.35 -9.66
CA SER A 115 -6.89 6.83 -9.22
C SER A 115 -6.87 6.41 -7.76
N PHE A 116 -6.12 5.36 -7.45
CA PHE A 116 -5.80 4.92 -6.10
C PHE A 116 -4.28 4.92 -5.86
N VAL A 117 -3.81 5.67 -4.87
CA VAL A 117 -2.39 5.80 -4.54
C VAL A 117 -2.11 5.22 -3.16
N LEU A 118 -1.13 4.32 -3.10
CA LEU A 118 -0.66 3.63 -1.92
C LEU A 118 0.78 4.07 -1.60
N VAL A 119 0.99 4.75 -0.48
CA VAL A 119 2.31 5.27 -0.08
C VAL A 119 2.83 4.47 1.12
N GLY A 120 3.84 3.63 0.91
CA GLY A 120 4.42 2.79 1.95
C GLY A 120 3.42 1.84 2.62
N SER A 121 2.31 1.50 1.94
CA SER A 121 1.25 0.69 2.53
C SER A 121 1.63 -0.79 2.55
N PRO A 122 1.55 -1.48 3.72
CA PRO A 122 1.94 -2.88 3.84
C PRO A 122 0.82 -3.81 3.36
N ILE A 123 0.44 -3.73 2.08
CA ILE A 123 -0.68 -4.48 1.50
C ILE A 123 -0.48 -5.99 1.64
N GLY A 124 0.75 -6.47 1.47
CA GLY A 124 1.13 -7.88 1.65
C GLY A 124 1.23 -8.35 3.10
N GLY A 125 0.79 -7.54 4.07
CA GLY A 125 1.05 -7.73 5.48
C GLY A 125 2.48 -7.31 5.86
N SER A 126 2.68 -6.94 7.12
CA SER A 126 4.00 -6.54 7.62
C SER A 126 4.32 -7.14 8.99
N ASP A 127 5.61 -7.42 9.20
CA ASP A 127 6.18 -7.76 10.50
C ASP A 127 6.08 -6.64 11.53
N VAL A 128 5.64 -5.44 11.14
CA VAL A 128 5.25 -4.38 12.09
C VAL A 128 4.20 -4.90 13.08
N ALA A 129 3.36 -5.84 12.64
CA ALA A 129 2.48 -6.61 13.52
C ALA A 129 3.23 -7.22 14.72
N ARG A 130 4.43 -7.75 14.51
CA ARG A 130 5.29 -8.35 15.56
C ARG A 130 6.03 -7.32 16.40
N LEU A 131 6.23 -6.10 15.90
CA LEU A 131 6.76 -4.99 16.73
C LEU A 131 5.71 -4.53 17.76
N ILE A 132 4.43 -4.58 17.37
CA ILE A 132 3.28 -4.15 18.18
C ILE A 132 2.75 -5.31 19.04
N ASP A 133 2.85 -6.54 18.55
CA ASP A 133 2.48 -7.77 19.24
C ASP A 133 3.62 -8.82 19.13
N PRO A 134 4.67 -8.69 19.96
CA PRO A 134 5.85 -9.56 19.92
C PRO A 134 5.55 -11.05 20.19
N TRP A 135 4.42 -11.33 20.86
CA TRP A 135 4.01 -12.69 21.21
C TRP A 135 3.04 -13.30 20.19
N GLY A 136 2.65 -12.54 19.15
CA GLY A 136 1.81 -13.02 18.05
C GLY A 136 0.42 -13.46 18.50
N LEU A 137 -0.11 -12.87 19.57
CA LEU A 137 -1.45 -13.17 20.09
C LEU A 137 -2.57 -12.68 19.14
N GLY A 138 -2.23 -11.88 18.13
CA GLY A 138 -3.15 -11.36 17.14
C GLY A 138 -4.17 -10.39 17.74
N LEU A 139 -3.81 -9.70 18.82
CA LEU A 139 -4.74 -8.82 19.52
C LEU A 139 -4.66 -7.41 18.95
N GLY A 140 -5.80 -6.97 18.41
CA GLY A 140 -6.01 -5.61 17.94
C GLY A 140 -5.41 -5.30 16.57
N ILE A 141 -4.87 -4.09 16.38
CA ILE A 141 -4.40 -3.62 15.07
C ILE A 141 -3.22 -4.43 14.50
N ALA A 142 -2.45 -5.10 15.36
CA ALA A 142 -1.32 -5.94 14.94
C ALA A 142 -1.76 -7.08 14.01
N ALA A 143 -2.84 -7.79 14.33
CA ALA A 143 -3.39 -8.83 13.45
C ALA A 143 -3.81 -8.27 12.10
N ASP A 144 -4.44 -7.10 12.10
CA ASP A 144 -4.89 -6.45 10.88
C ASP A 144 -3.71 -6.01 10.01
N LEU A 145 -2.62 -5.47 10.58
CA LEU A 145 -1.41 -5.09 9.84
C LEU A 145 -0.63 -6.29 9.29
N GLY A 146 -0.77 -7.47 9.91
CA GLY A 146 -0.14 -8.71 9.46
C GLY A 146 -0.90 -9.43 8.35
N ARG A 147 -2.18 -9.07 8.11
CA ARG A 147 -3.01 -9.72 7.09
C ARG A 147 -2.63 -9.28 5.67
N ASP A 148 -2.37 -10.26 4.81
CA ASP A 148 -2.19 -10.04 3.38
C ASP A 148 -3.52 -9.64 2.72
N ARG A 149 -3.52 -8.53 1.99
CA ARG A 149 -4.62 -7.93 1.23
C ARG A 149 -4.31 -7.76 -0.24
N ARG A 150 -3.23 -8.38 -0.75
CA ARG A 150 -2.83 -8.25 -2.16
C ARG A 150 -3.92 -8.70 -3.10
N ASP A 151 -4.65 -9.78 -2.80
CA ASP A 151 -5.74 -10.24 -3.65
C ASP A 151 -6.86 -9.20 -3.80
N LEU A 152 -7.16 -8.45 -2.72
CA LEU A 152 -8.14 -7.35 -2.76
C LEU A 152 -7.60 -6.18 -3.58
N ALA A 153 -6.35 -5.79 -3.33
CA ALA A 153 -5.71 -4.68 -4.03
C ALA A 153 -5.46 -4.96 -5.52
N GLU A 154 -5.19 -6.21 -5.90
CA GLU A 154 -5.05 -6.67 -7.29
C GLU A 154 -6.40 -6.54 -8.03
N GLN A 155 -7.50 -6.99 -7.42
CA GLN A 155 -8.84 -6.81 -7.99
C GLN A 155 -9.19 -5.34 -8.22
N ILE A 156 -8.82 -4.47 -7.30
CA ILE A 156 -8.97 -3.02 -7.42
C ILE A 156 -8.09 -2.50 -8.56
N ALA A 157 -6.82 -2.88 -8.62
CA ALA A 157 -5.86 -2.41 -9.62
C ALA A 157 -6.22 -2.83 -11.06
N LEU A 158 -6.98 -3.91 -11.23
CA LEU A 158 -7.52 -4.31 -12.53
C LEU A 158 -8.57 -3.33 -13.09
N HIS A 159 -9.21 -2.53 -12.24
CA HIS A 159 -10.30 -1.62 -12.61
C HIS A 159 -9.96 -0.14 -12.40
N ILE A 160 -9.13 0.15 -11.40
CA ILE A 160 -8.77 1.50 -10.98
C ILE A 160 -7.27 1.68 -11.19
N PRO A 161 -6.83 2.72 -11.94
CA PRO A 161 -5.42 3.07 -12.04
C PRO A 161 -4.79 3.19 -10.65
N THR A 162 -3.86 2.28 -10.35
CA THR A 162 -3.26 2.17 -9.02
C THR A 162 -1.76 2.43 -9.06
N LEU A 163 -1.28 3.34 -8.21
CA LEU A 163 0.14 3.63 -7.99
C LEU A 163 0.55 3.18 -6.58
N VAL A 164 1.61 2.40 -6.50
CA VAL A 164 2.33 2.09 -5.27
C VAL A 164 3.63 2.90 -5.25
N ILE A 165 3.77 3.75 -4.24
CA ILE A 165 5.03 4.43 -3.92
C ILE A 165 5.63 3.75 -2.70
N ALA A 166 6.81 3.17 -2.87
CA ALA A 166 7.62 2.60 -1.81
C ALA A 166 8.93 3.37 -1.65
N SER A 167 9.61 3.14 -0.54
CA SER A 167 10.96 3.67 -0.33
C SER A 167 11.91 2.58 0.12
N ASP A 168 13.17 2.73 -0.26
CA ASP A 168 14.24 1.80 0.05
C ASP A 168 15.44 2.52 0.68
N LEU A 169 15.77 2.12 1.91
CA LEU A 169 16.95 2.59 2.65
C LEU A 169 18.23 1.83 2.27
N GLY A 170 18.17 0.94 1.28
CA GLY A 170 19.28 0.15 0.76
C GLY A 170 19.24 -1.33 1.17
N ASN A 171 18.20 -1.75 1.88
CA ASN A 171 18.02 -3.10 2.41
C ASN A 171 16.67 -3.73 2.02
N GLY A 172 15.92 -3.10 1.11
CA GLY A 172 14.59 -3.52 0.72
C GLY A 172 13.52 -3.15 1.74
N SER A 173 13.69 -2.04 2.47
CA SER A 173 12.72 -1.52 3.42
C SER A 173 12.86 0.00 3.59
N ASP A 174 11.74 0.66 3.92
CA ASP A 174 11.71 2.08 4.32
C ASP A 174 12.05 2.29 5.81
N GLY A 175 12.50 1.23 6.49
CA GLY A 175 12.82 1.19 7.92
C GLY A 175 11.67 0.70 8.80
N LEU A 176 10.47 0.49 8.23
CA LEU A 176 9.32 -0.07 8.94
C LEU A 176 8.61 -1.16 8.12
N VAL A 177 8.35 -0.89 6.85
CA VAL A 177 7.67 -1.79 5.92
C VAL A 177 8.70 -2.33 4.93
N ALA A 178 8.68 -3.64 4.70
CA ALA A 178 9.50 -4.26 3.65
C ALA A 178 8.96 -3.83 2.28
N LEU A 179 9.85 -3.53 1.33
CA LEU A 179 9.49 -3.17 -0.05
C LEU A 179 8.55 -4.24 -0.65
N GLU A 180 8.84 -5.51 -0.41
CA GLU A 180 8.00 -6.61 -0.89
C GLU A 180 6.57 -6.57 -0.33
N ALA A 181 6.37 -6.09 0.90
CA ALA A 181 5.05 -5.95 1.51
C ALA A 181 4.20 -4.85 0.83
N THR A 182 4.82 -3.92 0.10
CA THR A 182 4.09 -2.84 -0.59
C THR A 182 3.58 -3.23 -1.97
N LYS A 183 4.18 -4.24 -2.61
CA LYS A 183 3.90 -4.60 -4.00
C LYS A 183 2.48 -5.13 -4.18
N VAL A 184 1.78 -4.56 -5.15
CA VAL A 184 0.44 -4.97 -5.60
C VAL A 184 0.51 -5.37 -7.08
N PRO A 185 0.17 -6.62 -7.44
CA PRO A 185 0.07 -7.01 -8.85
C PRO A 185 -0.92 -6.12 -9.61
N GLY A 186 -0.63 -5.82 -10.88
CA GLY A 186 -1.46 -4.94 -11.70
C GLY A 186 -1.36 -3.44 -11.39
N SER A 187 -0.52 -3.04 -10.42
CA SER A 187 -0.25 -1.62 -10.11
C SER A 187 1.07 -1.13 -10.69
N GLU A 188 1.17 0.19 -10.87
CA GLU A 188 2.44 0.86 -11.14
C GLU A 188 3.26 0.96 -9.85
N LEU A 189 4.54 0.55 -9.89
CA LEU A 189 5.45 0.66 -8.75
C LEU A 189 6.47 1.77 -8.98
N ARG A 190 6.62 2.65 -7.99
CA ARG A 190 7.68 3.65 -7.89
C ARG A 190 8.45 3.44 -6.60
N VAL A 191 9.74 3.14 -6.72
CA VAL A 191 10.63 2.92 -5.57
C VAL A 191 11.56 4.11 -5.42
N LEU A 192 11.29 4.94 -4.43
CA LEU A 192 12.15 6.03 -4.03
C LEU A 192 13.28 5.52 -3.15
N ARG A 193 14.33 6.33 -2.99
CA ARG A 193 15.51 5.96 -2.19
C ARG A 193 15.67 6.89 -1.00
N GLN A 194 16.11 6.32 0.13
CA GLN A 194 16.54 7.05 1.32
C GLN A 194 15.46 7.90 2.01
N ILE A 195 14.17 7.62 1.78
CA ILE A 195 13.06 8.24 2.51
C ILE A 195 12.57 7.27 3.58
N ARG A 196 12.63 7.66 4.85
CA ARG A 196 12.10 6.82 5.94
C ARG A 196 10.58 6.74 5.88
N HIS A 197 9.99 5.65 6.35
CA HIS A 197 8.54 5.41 6.32
C HIS A 197 7.67 6.61 6.74
N ALA A 198 7.96 7.20 7.90
CA ALA A 198 7.23 8.35 8.42
C ALA A 198 7.46 9.65 7.63
N ALA A 199 8.58 9.77 6.91
CA ALA A 199 8.89 10.94 6.12
C ALA A 199 8.17 10.97 4.76
N MET A 200 7.72 9.81 4.26
CA MET A 200 7.01 9.72 2.98
C MET A 200 5.76 10.60 2.92
N ARG A 201 5.08 10.82 4.05
CA ARG A 201 3.83 11.62 4.11
C ARG A 201 4.02 13.14 3.90
N TYR A 202 5.26 13.63 3.90
CA TYR A 202 5.58 15.04 3.68
C TYR A 202 6.77 15.23 2.73
N SER A 203 7.19 14.18 2.03
CA SER A 203 8.28 14.24 1.04
C SER A 203 7.78 14.90 -0.24
N ALA A 204 8.55 15.87 -0.74
CA ALA A 204 8.27 16.52 -2.01
C ALA A 204 8.40 15.54 -3.19
N GLU A 205 9.34 14.59 -3.10
CA GLU A 205 9.53 13.53 -4.09
C GLU A 205 8.30 12.62 -4.18
N VAL A 206 7.72 12.23 -3.04
CA VAL A 206 6.44 11.50 -3.01
C VAL A 206 5.33 12.33 -3.65
N GLY A 207 5.24 13.62 -3.32
CA GLY A 207 4.27 14.52 -3.94
C GLY A 207 4.41 14.58 -5.46
N GLN A 208 5.64 14.64 -5.97
CA GLN A 208 5.93 14.69 -7.40
C GLN A 208 5.48 13.40 -8.11
N GLU A 209 5.76 12.22 -7.56
CA GLU A 209 5.31 10.96 -8.15
C GLU A 209 3.79 10.87 -8.24
N ILE A 210 3.07 11.38 -7.24
CA ILE A 210 1.61 11.45 -7.25
C ILE A 210 1.12 12.41 -8.34
N ALA A 211 1.72 13.60 -8.42
CA ALA A 211 1.35 14.61 -9.41
C ALA A 211 1.58 14.09 -10.84
N ASP A 212 2.72 13.46 -11.09
CA ASP A 212 3.07 12.90 -12.40
C ASP A 212 2.12 11.77 -12.80
N PHE A 213 1.75 10.92 -11.85
CA PHE A 213 0.76 9.86 -12.08
C PHE A 213 -0.61 10.42 -12.41
N TRP A 214 -1.05 11.46 -11.69
CA TRP A 214 -2.30 12.14 -11.97
C TRP A 214 -2.31 12.89 -13.31
N ALA A 215 -1.17 13.42 -13.74
CA ALA A 215 -1.04 14.05 -15.05
C ALA A 215 -1.12 13.01 -16.18
N ARG A 216 -0.62 11.78 -15.96
CA ARG A 216 -0.73 10.68 -16.91
C ARG A 216 -2.15 10.11 -17.00
N GLY A 217 -2.84 9.97 -15.87
CA GLY A 217 -4.22 9.47 -15.79
C GLY A 217 -4.37 7.94 -15.95
N THR A 218 -3.28 7.20 -16.18
CA THR A 218 -3.29 5.73 -16.31
C THR A 218 -2.08 5.12 -15.61
N ALA A 219 -2.25 3.92 -15.04
CA ALA A 219 -1.15 3.16 -14.46
C ALA A 219 -0.32 2.42 -15.52
N GLN A 220 0.99 2.36 -15.29
CA GLN A 220 1.94 1.54 -16.04
C GLN A 220 2.44 0.40 -15.15
N PRO A 221 1.70 -0.72 -15.06
CA PRO A 221 2.08 -1.81 -14.20
C PRO A 221 3.41 -2.44 -14.62
N GLU A 222 4.21 -2.84 -13.64
CA GLU A 222 5.44 -3.58 -13.91
C GLU A 222 5.12 -4.91 -14.58
N GLN A 223 5.69 -5.15 -15.75
CA GLN A 223 5.56 -6.41 -16.46
C GLN A 223 6.64 -7.39 -15.97
N LEU A 224 6.26 -8.22 -15.01
CA LEU A 224 7.12 -9.32 -14.57
C LEU A 224 7.18 -10.42 -15.63
N ASN A 225 8.31 -11.13 -15.66
CA ASN A 225 8.39 -12.37 -16.43
C ASN A 225 7.29 -13.35 -15.97
N PRO A 226 6.50 -13.97 -16.89
CA PRO A 226 5.41 -14.87 -16.50
C PRO A 226 5.84 -16.06 -15.62
N VAL A 227 7.06 -16.57 -15.80
CA VAL A 227 7.64 -17.61 -14.93
C VAL A 227 7.85 -17.07 -13.52
N ALA A 228 8.41 -15.86 -13.40
CA ALA A 228 8.59 -15.19 -12.11
C ALA A 228 7.24 -14.92 -11.44
N GLU A 229 6.27 -14.38 -12.16
CA GLU A 229 4.94 -14.09 -11.62
C GLU A 229 4.27 -15.36 -11.05
N ARG A 230 4.28 -16.47 -11.81
CA ARG A 230 3.74 -17.75 -11.32
C ARG A 230 4.47 -18.26 -10.08
N ALA A 231 5.80 -18.18 -10.07
CA ALA A 231 6.60 -18.61 -8.93
C ALA A 231 6.32 -17.75 -7.69
N ILE A 232 6.24 -16.43 -7.85
CA ILE A 232 5.92 -15.48 -6.78
C ILE A 232 4.52 -15.74 -6.22
N ARG A 233 3.51 -15.91 -7.09
CA ARG A 233 2.14 -16.24 -6.66
C ARG A 233 2.10 -17.54 -5.86
N ALA A 234 2.79 -18.57 -6.32
CA ALA A 234 2.88 -19.86 -5.63
C ALA A 234 3.63 -19.80 -4.29
N LEU A 235 4.64 -18.92 -4.16
CA LEU A 235 5.32 -18.70 -2.88
C LEU A 235 4.45 -17.91 -1.91
N ARG A 236 3.73 -16.89 -2.38
CA ARG A 236 2.81 -16.09 -1.56
C ARG A 236 1.66 -16.93 -1.01
N SER A 237 1.23 -17.99 -1.69
CA SER A 237 0.19 -18.91 -1.20
C SER A 237 0.67 -19.85 -0.08
N VAL A 238 1.97 -19.86 0.26
CA VAL A 238 2.46 -20.67 1.38
C VAL A 238 1.96 -20.09 2.71
N PRO A 239 1.33 -20.88 3.58
CA PRO A 239 0.88 -20.40 4.89
C PRO A 239 2.01 -19.75 5.69
N GLY A 240 1.75 -18.57 6.26
CA GLY A 240 2.73 -17.81 7.04
C GLY A 240 3.87 -17.19 6.24
N MET A 241 3.77 -17.16 4.90
CA MET A 241 4.69 -16.40 4.06
C MET A 241 4.69 -14.93 4.48
N THR A 242 5.87 -14.44 4.82
CA THR A 242 6.09 -13.08 5.30
C THR A 242 7.05 -12.37 4.35
N ALA A 243 6.71 -11.16 3.92
CA ALA A 243 7.54 -10.33 3.08
C ALA A 243 8.87 -9.97 3.77
N ALA A 244 9.98 -10.03 3.03
CA ALA A 244 11.31 -9.74 3.54
C ALA A 244 12.00 -8.62 2.75
N GLY A 245 13.05 -8.04 3.33
CA GLY A 245 14.04 -7.28 2.58
C GLY A 245 14.92 -8.20 1.73
N TYR A 246 15.62 -7.63 0.75
CA TYR A 246 16.48 -8.40 -0.16
C TYR A 246 17.93 -8.52 0.34
N SER A 247 18.27 -8.03 1.54
CA SER A 247 19.64 -7.96 2.08
C SER A 247 20.41 -9.29 2.03
N ASP A 248 19.71 -10.41 2.21
CA ASP A 248 20.31 -11.74 2.22
C ASP A 248 20.25 -12.45 0.87
N PHE A 249 19.73 -11.80 -0.18
CA PHE A 249 19.67 -12.33 -1.54
C PHE A 249 21.06 -12.70 -2.08
N ALA A 250 22.07 -11.86 -1.82
CA ALA A 250 23.45 -12.13 -2.23
C ALA A 250 24.03 -13.39 -1.55
N LYS A 251 23.55 -13.75 -0.36
CA LYS A 251 23.96 -14.95 0.39
C LYS A 251 23.16 -16.19 -0.01
N ALA A 252 22.03 -16.01 -0.71
CA ALA A 252 21.14 -17.10 -1.07
C ALA A 252 21.75 -17.99 -2.16
N ARG A 253 21.65 -19.30 -1.98
CA ARG A 253 22.12 -20.27 -2.97
C ARG A 253 21.01 -20.53 -3.98
N ILE A 254 21.37 -20.61 -5.25
CA ILE A 254 20.45 -21.05 -6.30
C ILE A 254 20.08 -22.50 -6.02
N ARG A 255 18.78 -22.75 -5.88
CA ARG A 255 18.20 -24.09 -5.69
C ARG A 255 17.88 -24.72 -7.04
N CYS A 256 17.30 -23.94 -7.95
CA CYS A 256 17.07 -24.33 -9.33
C CYS A 256 16.86 -23.10 -10.22
N ASP A 257 17.06 -23.30 -11.53
CA ASP A 257 16.55 -22.43 -12.59
C ASP A 257 15.09 -22.82 -12.85
N LEU A 258 14.22 -21.83 -13.02
CA LEU A 258 12.79 -22.02 -13.31
C LEU A 258 12.47 -21.81 -14.80
N GLY A 259 13.48 -21.55 -15.62
CA GLY A 259 13.33 -21.15 -17.02
C GLY A 259 13.37 -19.64 -17.20
N GLU A 260 13.62 -19.21 -18.44
CA GLU A 260 13.63 -17.79 -18.84
C GLU A 260 14.60 -16.89 -18.03
N GLY A 261 15.61 -17.49 -17.41
CA GLY A 261 16.55 -16.76 -16.58
C GLY A 261 16.04 -16.39 -15.18
N ILE A 262 14.97 -17.04 -14.74
CA ILE A 262 14.40 -16.87 -13.40
C ILE A 262 14.98 -17.95 -12.48
N THR A 263 15.50 -17.54 -11.33
CA THR A 263 16.11 -18.47 -10.36
C THR A 263 15.33 -18.51 -9.06
N LEU A 264 15.13 -19.72 -8.55
CA LEU A 264 14.66 -19.95 -7.18
C LEU A 264 15.88 -20.06 -6.26
N ARG A 265 15.95 -19.20 -5.25
CA ARG A 265 17.08 -19.16 -4.31
C ARG A 265 16.60 -19.34 -2.89
N THR A 266 17.43 -19.95 -2.06
CA THR A 266 17.13 -20.16 -0.64
C THR A 266 18.32 -19.80 0.25
N TRP A 267 18.01 -19.32 1.44
CA TRP A 267 19.00 -19.02 2.48
C TRP A 267 18.42 -19.37 3.84
N LYS A 268 19.27 -19.79 4.78
CA LYS A 268 18.88 -19.92 6.19
C LYS A 268 19.66 -18.89 6.98
N ASN A 269 18.94 -18.10 7.77
CA ASN A 269 19.58 -17.15 8.66
C ASN A 269 20.23 -17.88 9.87
N PRO A 270 21.00 -17.18 10.72
CA PRO A 270 21.62 -17.80 11.90
C PRO A 270 20.61 -18.48 12.86
N ALA A 271 19.37 -18.00 12.92
CA ALA A 271 18.27 -18.59 13.68
C ALA A 271 17.59 -19.77 12.96
N GLN A 272 18.17 -20.27 11.86
CA GLN A 272 17.64 -21.37 11.04
C GLN A 272 16.28 -21.08 10.39
N VAL A 273 15.84 -19.83 10.34
CA VAL A 273 14.64 -19.42 9.60
C VAL A 273 14.94 -19.48 8.12
N GLN A 274 14.04 -20.12 7.36
CA GLN A 274 14.20 -20.34 5.93
C GLN A 274 13.66 -19.15 5.14
N HIS A 275 14.56 -18.50 4.42
CA HIS A 275 14.27 -17.45 3.44
C HIS A 275 14.26 -18.03 2.03
N VAL A 276 13.40 -17.46 1.19
CA VAL A 276 13.25 -17.78 -0.22
C VAL A 276 13.27 -16.49 -1.03
N PHE A 277 13.88 -16.57 -2.21
CA PHE A 277 13.95 -15.45 -3.14
C PHE A 277 13.67 -15.93 -4.57
N ILE A 278 13.10 -15.03 -5.37
CA ILE A 278 13.08 -15.15 -6.83
C ILE A 278 14.03 -14.10 -7.39
N GLY A 279 14.97 -14.52 -8.23
CA GLY A 279 15.91 -13.63 -8.91
C GLY A 279 15.83 -13.73 -10.43
N ASP A 280 16.33 -12.72 -11.13
CA ASP A 280 16.47 -12.71 -12.60
C ASP A 280 17.94 -12.84 -13.05
N ARG A 281 18.17 -12.95 -14.37
CA ARG A 281 19.52 -13.01 -15.00
C ARG A 281 20.41 -11.82 -14.65
N PRO A 282 19.92 -10.56 -14.68
CA PRO A 282 20.69 -9.41 -14.21
C PRO A 282 21.14 -9.51 -12.74
N GLY A 283 20.54 -10.39 -11.95
CA GLY A 283 20.85 -10.54 -10.53
C GLY A 283 20.00 -9.63 -9.63
N ASN A 284 18.86 -9.14 -10.13
CA ASN A 284 17.89 -8.43 -9.32
C ASN A 284 17.08 -9.42 -8.47
N CYS A 285 16.68 -8.98 -7.28
CA CYS A 285 15.77 -9.72 -6.42
C CYS A 285 14.33 -9.29 -6.73
N LEU A 286 13.57 -10.15 -7.41
CA LEU A 286 12.17 -9.90 -7.79
C LEU A 286 11.20 -10.13 -6.63
N PHE A 287 11.51 -11.08 -5.75
CA PHE A 287 10.73 -11.42 -4.56
C PHE A 287 11.64 -11.87 -3.43
N ALA A 288 11.28 -11.50 -2.20
CA ALA A 288 11.95 -11.92 -0.98
C ALA A 288 10.91 -12.25 0.09
N GLY A 289 10.97 -13.46 0.64
CA GLY A 289 10.06 -13.88 1.69
C GLY A 289 10.66 -14.93 2.61
N TYR A 290 9.99 -15.18 3.72
CA TYR A 290 10.36 -16.23 4.66
C TYR A 290 9.12 -16.77 5.37
N VAL A 291 9.27 -17.91 6.02
CA VAL A 291 8.24 -18.48 6.88
C VAL A 291 8.82 -18.78 8.26
N GLY A 292 8.00 -18.68 9.31
CA GLY A 292 8.37 -19.15 10.63
C GLY A 292 8.55 -20.68 10.68
N TRP A 293 9.14 -21.20 11.76
CA TRP A 293 9.41 -22.63 11.91
C TRP A 293 8.15 -23.51 11.74
N GLY A 294 6.99 -23.04 12.22
CA GLY A 294 5.71 -23.76 12.10
C GLY A 294 5.24 -24.00 10.66
N HIS A 295 5.76 -23.28 9.68
CA HIS A 295 5.38 -23.39 8.27
C HIS A 295 6.53 -23.83 7.35
N SER A 296 7.68 -24.22 7.92
CA SER A 296 8.87 -24.61 7.14
C SER A 296 8.66 -25.85 6.27
N ALA A 297 7.82 -26.80 6.72
CA ALA A 297 7.46 -27.98 5.93
C ALA A 297 6.66 -27.61 4.68
N ALA A 298 5.65 -26.73 4.83
CA ALA A 298 4.84 -26.24 3.71
C ALA A 298 5.69 -25.49 2.69
N LEU A 299 6.61 -24.62 3.14
CA LEU A 299 7.55 -23.96 2.24
C LEU A 299 8.43 -24.98 1.51
N THR A 300 8.97 -25.99 2.20
CA THR A 300 9.81 -27.01 1.58
C THR A 300 9.08 -27.76 0.47
N GLN A 301 7.82 -28.15 0.71
CA GLN A 301 6.97 -28.78 -0.30
C GLN A 301 6.77 -27.88 -1.52
N GLN A 302 6.46 -26.60 -1.31
CA GLN A 302 6.26 -25.65 -2.40
C GLN A 302 7.53 -25.43 -3.23
N LEU A 303 8.70 -25.35 -2.58
CA LEU A 303 9.98 -25.23 -3.26
C LEU A 303 10.30 -26.47 -4.11
N GLN A 304 9.89 -27.66 -3.68
CA GLN A 304 10.07 -28.89 -4.44
C GLN A 304 9.12 -28.95 -5.65
N ALA A 305 7.88 -28.50 -5.49
CA ALA A 305 6.92 -28.38 -6.59
C ALA A 305 7.43 -27.42 -7.68
N LEU A 306 7.89 -26.23 -7.29
CA LEU A 306 8.47 -25.25 -8.23
C LEU A 306 9.72 -25.78 -8.95
N ALA A 307 10.58 -26.49 -8.24
CA ALA A 307 11.79 -27.07 -8.82
C ALA A 307 11.52 -28.23 -9.80
N THR A 308 10.34 -28.86 -9.70
CA THR A 308 9.93 -29.93 -10.62
C THR A 308 9.27 -29.32 -11.86
N ALA A 309 8.39 -28.33 -11.66
CA ALA A 309 7.71 -27.64 -12.76
C ALA A 309 8.63 -26.84 -13.69
N GLY A 310 9.81 -26.41 -13.22
CA GLY A 310 10.80 -25.71 -14.05
C GLY A 310 11.68 -26.61 -14.92
N LYS A 311 11.43 -27.94 -14.92
CA LYS A 311 12.17 -28.92 -15.74
C LYS A 311 11.38 -29.42 -16.95
N ASP A 312 10.12 -29.03 -17.07
CA ASP A 312 9.22 -29.32 -18.20
C ASP A 312 9.15 -28.10 -19.13
#